data_AF-A0A6A8LVL9-F1
#
_entry.id   AF-A0A6A8LVL9-F1
#
_cell.length_a   1.000
_cell.length_b   1.000
_cell.length_c   1.000
_cell.angle_alpha   90.00
_cell.angle_beta   90.00
_cell.angle_gamma   90.00
#
_symmetry.space_group_name_H-M   'P 1'
#
loop_
_entity.id
_entity.type
_entity.pdbx_description
1 polymer ?
#
loop_
_entity_poly.entity_id
_entity_poly.type
_entity_poly.pdbx_seq_one_letter_code
_entity_poly.pdbx_strand_id
1 'polypeptide(L)'
;AVDPIPMCGVPHHAAQNYIDILVDKGYKVAICEQVEDPKQAKGMVKREVIQLVTPGTIIDESAGEAKENNYLTALHFESNQYGFAYVDLSTGELKVSVLNTIDTISFVLRLINSFNIVS
;
A
#
# COMPACT_ATOMS: atom_id res chain seq x y z
N ALA A 1 35.12 -3.47 -17.04
CA ALA A 1 33.81 -2.80 -17.00
C ALA A 1 33.96 -1.59 -16.10
N VAL A 2 33.70 -0.40 -16.62
CA VAL A 2 33.86 0.86 -15.89
C VAL A 2 32.50 1.14 -15.25
N ASP A 3 32.45 1.01 -13.92
CA ASP A 3 31.30 1.15 -13.01
C ASP A 3 30.45 -0.12 -12.74
N PRO A 4 30.72 -0.87 -11.64
CA PRO A 4 29.93 -2.03 -11.26
C PRO A 4 28.56 -1.62 -10.67
N ILE A 5 27.49 -2.31 -11.08
CA ILE A 5 26.14 -2.06 -10.56
C ILE A 5 26.01 -2.63 -9.13
N PRO A 6 25.72 -1.82 -8.10
CA PRO A 6 25.47 -2.33 -6.76
C PRO A 6 24.17 -3.13 -6.74
N MET A 7 24.22 -4.31 -6.12
CA MET A 7 23.08 -5.23 -6.01
C MET A 7 22.92 -5.69 -4.57
N CYS A 8 21.68 -5.84 -4.12
CA CYS A 8 21.31 -6.50 -2.89
C CYS A 8 20.11 -7.41 -3.14
N GLY A 9 19.91 -8.43 -2.30
CA GLY A 9 18.78 -9.33 -2.41
C GLY A 9 18.51 -10.06 -1.11
N VAL A 10 17.28 -10.55 -0.98
CA VAL A 10 16.84 -11.38 0.13
C VAL A 10 16.34 -12.71 -0.41
N PRO A 11 16.44 -13.80 0.35
CA PRO A 11 15.83 -15.08 -0.05
C PRO A 11 14.31 -14.94 -0.16
N HIS A 12 13.71 -15.50 -1.22
CA HIS A 12 12.27 -15.38 -1.50
C HIS A 12 11.39 -15.78 -0.32
N HIS A 13 11.71 -16.89 0.35
CA HIS A 13 10.94 -17.38 1.51
C HIS A 13 11.03 -16.49 2.77
N ALA A 14 12.00 -15.58 2.81
CA ALA A 14 12.16 -14.62 3.91
C ALA A 14 11.71 -13.21 3.51
N ALA A 15 11.27 -13.00 2.25
CA ALA A 15 11.00 -11.68 1.70
C ALA A 15 9.94 -10.92 2.49
N GLN A 16 8.88 -11.61 2.95
CA GLN A 16 7.78 -10.98 3.68
C GLN A 16 8.25 -10.16 4.88
N ASN A 17 9.06 -10.74 5.76
CA ASN A 17 9.58 -10.03 6.95
C ASN A 17 10.37 -8.75 6.58
N TYR A 18 11.11 -8.76 5.46
CA TYR A 18 11.83 -7.56 5.01
C TYR A 18 10.90 -6.52 4.41
N ILE A 19 9.85 -6.95 3.71
CA ILE A 19 8.80 -6.08 3.18
C ILE A 19 8.12 -5.38 4.35
N ASP A 20 7.71 -6.11 5.39
CA ASP A 20 7.05 -5.56 6.56
C ASP A 20 7.93 -4.49 7.24
N ILE A 21 9.23 -4.78 7.47
CA ILE A 21 10.19 -3.82 8.03
C ILE A 21 10.32 -2.54 7.17
N LEU A 22 10.30 -2.67 5.84
CA LEU A 22 10.40 -1.52 4.93
C LEU A 22 9.11 -0.69 4.96
N VAL A 23 7.96 -1.36 4.98
CA VAL A 23 6.67 -0.70 5.00
C VAL A 23 6.42 0.00 6.34
N ASP A 24 6.81 -0.60 7.46
CA ASP A 24 6.80 0.04 8.78
C ASP A 24 7.66 1.31 8.83
N LYS A 25 8.73 1.36 8.03
CA LYS A 25 9.57 2.56 7.86
C LYS A 25 8.98 3.58 6.88
N GLY A 26 7.79 3.33 6.33
CA GLY A 26 7.10 4.19 5.38
C GLY A 26 7.54 4.03 3.93
N TYR A 27 8.34 3.01 3.59
CA TYR A 27 8.71 2.73 2.20
C TYR A 27 7.56 2.02 1.47
N LYS A 28 7.40 2.35 0.18
CA LYS A 28 6.49 1.64 -0.73
C LYS A 28 7.28 0.54 -1.43
N VAL A 29 6.77 -0.68 -1.43
CA VAL A 29 7.47 -1.85 -1.99
C VAL A 29 6.65 -2.43 -3.13
N ALA A 30 7.26 -2.55 -4.32
CA ALA A 30 6.66 -3.22 -5.46
C ALA A 30 7.23 -4.64 -5.57
N ILE A 31 6.34 -5.63 -5.58
CA ILE A 31 6.68 -7.05 -5.73
C ILE A 31 6.61 -7.41 -7.20
N CYS A 32 7.74 -7.81 -7.77
CA CYS A 32 7.87 -8.21 -9.17
C CYS A 32 8.13 -9.71 -9.27
N GLU A 33 7.24 -10.43 -9.95
CA GLU A 33 7.34 -11.89 -10.12
C GLU A 33 7.52 -12.31 -11.57
N GLN A 34 8.03 -13.53 -11.76
CA GLN A 34 8.09 -14.15 -13.09
C GLN A 34 6.70 -14.67 -13.46
N VAL A 35 6.14 -14.13 -14.55
CA VAL A 35 4.76 -14.46 -14.98
C VAL A 35 4.70 -15.51 -16.08
N GLU A 36 5.86 -15.98 -16.55
CA GLU A 36 5.96 -17.05 -17.56
C GLU A 36 6.88 -18.18 -17.09
N ASP A 37 6.65 -19.38 -17.64
CA ASP A 37 7.51 -20.54 -17.37
C ASP A 37 8.91 -20.31 -17.98
N PRO A 38 9.99 -20.34 -17.17
CA PRO A 38 11.36 -20.19 -17.66
C PRO A 38 11.73 -21.17 -18.76
N LYS A 39 11.10 -22.35 -18.81
CA LYS A 39 11.36 -23.38 -19.82
C LYS A 39 10.76 -23.02 -21.19
N GLN A 40 9.72 -22.20 -21.21
CA GLN A 40 9.05 -21.77 -22.45
C GLN A 40 9.58 -20.42 -22.95
N ALA A 41 10.26 -19.67 -22.08
CA ALA A 41 10.81 -18.36 -22.41
C ALA A 41 11.98 -18.44 -23.40
N LYS A 42 11.93 -17.63 -24.45
CA LYS A 42 13.09 -17.39 -25.34
C LYS A 42 13.84 -16.14 -24.88
N GLY A 43 14.85 -16.32 -24.03
CA GLY A 43 15.67 -15.21 -23.52
C GLY A 43 15.33 -14.85 -22.08
N MET A 44 15.16 -13.56 -21.78
CA MET A 44 14.77 -13.13 -20.43
C MET A 44 13.31 -13.48 -20.16
N VAL A 45 13.05 -14.05 -18.99
CA VAL A 45 11.70 -14.26 -18.48
C VAL A 45 10.96 -12.94 -18.27
N LYS A 46 9.68 -12.91 -18.67
CA LYS A 46 8.76 -11.81 -18.44
C LYS A 46 8.53 -11.61 -16.94
N ARG A 47 8.70 -10.38 -16.48
CA ARG A 47 8.48 -9.96 -15.10
C ARG A 47 7.45 -8.85 -15.05
N GLU A 48 6.50 -8.95 -14.12
CA GLU A 48 5.47 -7.95 -13.90
C GLU A 48 5.34 -7.64 -12.41
N VAL A 49 4.94 -6.41 -12.10
CA VAL A 49 4.56 -6.02 -10.74
C VAL A 49 3.22 -6.68 -10.44
N ILE A 50 3.20 -7.62 -9.49
CA ILE A 50 1.97 -8.31 -9.10
C ILE A 50 1.27 -7.63 -7.92
N GLN A 51 2.02 -6.89 -7.11
CA GLN A 51 1.50 -6.26 -5.90
C GLN A 51 2.33 -5.03 -5.52
N LEU A 52 1.64 -3.99 -5.07
CA LEU A 52 2.23 -2.80 -4.45
C LEU A 52 1.85 -2.78 -2.97
N VAL A 53 2.84 -2.96 -2.09
CA VAL A 53 2.66 -2.93 -0.64
C VAL A 53 3.01 -1.54 -0.13
N THR A 54 2.09 -0.95 0.60
CA THR A 54 2.22 0.37 1.22
C THR A 54 1.62 0.31 2.62
N PRO A 55 1.94 1.26 3.53
CA PRO A 55 1.45 1.19 4.91
C PRO A 55 -0.08 1.12 5.01
N GLY A 56 -0.79 1.78 4.09
CA GLY A 56 -2.27 1.76 4.02
C GLY A 56 -2.87 0.61 3.22
N THR A 57 -2.06 -0.30 2.68
CA THR A 57 -2.52 -1.46 1.88
C THR A 57 -2.07 -2.80 2.44
N ILE A 58 -1.46 -2.82 3.62
CA ILE A 58 -1.20 -4.06 4.37
C ILE A 58 -2.55 -4.65 4.76
N ILE A 59 -2.75 -5.91 4.37
CA ILE A 59 -3.86 -6.74 4.80
C ILE A 59 -3.23 -7.80 5.71
N ASP A 60 -3.48 -7.74 7.01
CA ASP A 60 -3.02 -8.78 7.93
C ASP A 60 -3.72 -10.10 7.59
N GLU A 61 -2.97 -11.10 7.16
CA GLU A 61 -3.52 -12.44 6.87
C GLU A 61 -3.86 -13.21 8.17
N SER A 62 -3.23 -12.84 9.29
CA SER A 62 -3.51 -13.37 10.62
C SER A 62 -4.67 -12.59 11.26
N ALA A 63 -5.91 -13.05 11.02
CA ALA A 63 -7.16 -12.49 11.57
C ALA A 63 -7.19 -12.27 13.11
N GLY A 64 -6.23 -12.84 13.87
CA GLY A 64 -6.09 -12.64 15.31
C GLY A 64 -5.15 -11.52 15.75
N GLU A 65 -4.39 -10.91 14.84
CA GLU A 65 -3.40 -9.86 15.14
C GLU A 65 -3.82 -8.46 14.70
N ALA A 66 -4.89 -8.35 13.90
CA ALA A 66 -5.51 -7.09 13.52
C ALA A 66 -6.09 -6.38 14.74
N LYS A 67 -5.29 -5.52 15.38
CA LYS A 67 -5.69 -4.76 16.58
C LYS A 67 -6.48 -3.50 16.25
N GLU A 68 -6.28 -2.93 15.06
CA GLU A 68 -6.94 -1.71 14.60
C GLU A 68 -7.23 -1.74 13.10
N ASN A 69 -8.25 -0.99 12.67
CA ASN A 69 -8.61 -0.87 11.27
C ASN A 69 -7.56 -0.05 10.51
N ASN A 70 -7.08 -0.56 9.37
CA ASN A 70 -6.16 0.15 8.49
C ASN A 70 -6.93 0.87 7.37
N TYR A 71 -7.36 2.10 7.64
CA TYR A 71 -8.11 2.89 6.67
C TYR A 71 -7.18 3.62 5.69
N LEU A 72 -7.40 3.39 4.40
CA LEU A 72 -6.88 4.22 3.32
C LEU A 72 -7.87 5.37 3.07
N THR A 73 -7.38 6.60 3.07
CA THR A 73 -8.21 7.79 2.93
C THR A 73 -7.87 8.54 1.65
N ALA A 74 -8.86 9.08 0.96
CA ALA A 74 -8.70 10.01 -0.14
C ALA A 74 -9.37 11.35 0.18
N LEU A 75 -8.67 12.45 -0.13
CA LEU A 75 -9.18 13.80 0.05
C LEU A 75 -9.00 14.58 -1.26
N HIS A 76 -10.10 15.13 -1.76
CA HIS A 76 -10.10 15.98 -2.96
C HIS A 76 -10.75 17.32 -2.65
N PHE A 77 -10.15 18.42 -3.11
CA PHE A 77 -10.71 19.76 -2.93
C PHE A 77 -11.08 20.37 -4.28
N GLU A 78 -12.37 20.65 -4.47
CA GLU A 78 -12.89 21.25 -5.69
C GLU A 78 -14.08 22.15 -5.36
N SER A 79 -14.23 23.27 -6.08
CA SER A 79 -15.40 24.16 -5.97
C SER A 79 -15.74 24.57 -4.53
N ASN A 80 -14.71 24.80 -3.69
CA ASN A 80 -14.84 25.17 -2.29
C ASN A 80 -15.47 24.09 -1.38
N GLN A 81 -15.43 22.83 -1.80
CA GLN A 81 -15.88 21.67 -1.05
C GLN A 81 -14.78 20.60 -0.99
N TYR A 82 -14.85 19.75 0.02
CA TYR A 82 -13.92 18.64 0.18
C TYR A 82 -14.64 17.31 -0.05
N GLY A 83 -14.31 16.62 -1.13
CA GLY A 83 -14.64 15.21 -1.30
C GLY A 83 -13.76 14.38 -0.38
N PHE A 84 -14.38 13.54 0.45
CA PHE A 84 -13.69 12.68 1.40
C PHE A 84 -14.15 11.25 1.23
N ALA A 85 -13.21 10.32 1.08
CA ALA A 85 -13.50 8.90 1.01
C ALA A 85 -12.53 8.15 1.93
N TYR A 86 -12.99 7.07 2.54
CA TYR A 86 -12.10 6.15 3.23
C TYR A 86 -12.57 4.72 3.02
N VAL A 87 -11.60 3.82 2.99
CA VAL A 87 -11.82 2.39 2.75
C VAL A 87 -10.93 1.56 3.67
N ASP A 88 -11.49 0.49 4.21
CA ASP A 88 -10.72 -0.59 4.82
C ASP A 88 -10.70 -1.77 3.84
N LEU A 89 -9.50 -2.08 3.34
CA LEU A 89 -9.31 -3.11 2.32
C LEU A 89 -9.50 -4.53 2.88
N SER A 90 -9.35 -4.72 4.19
CA SER A 90 -9.49 -6.03 4.84
C SER A 90 -10.96 -6.42 5.00
N THR A 91 -11.83 -5.47 5.31
CA THR A 91 -13.27 -5.68 5.53
C THR A 91 -14.12 -5.33 4.32
N GLY A 92 -13.61 -4.53 3.38
CA GLY A 92 -14.35 -3.98 2.26
C GLY A 92 -15.27 -2.81 2.65
N GLU A 93 -15.14 -2.28 3.88
CA GLU A 93 -15.87 -1.09 4.29
C GLU A 93 -15.43 0.10 3.43
N LEU A 94 -16.39 0.77 2.79
CA LEU A 94 -16.14 1.99 2.02
C LEU A 94 -17.17 3.05 2.40
N LYS A 95 -16.69 4.25 2.71
CA LYS A 95 -17.56 5.41 2.95
C LYS A 95 -17.07 6.62 2.17
N VAL A 96 -18.03 7.42 1.72
CA VAL A 96 -17.81 8.65 0.97
C VAL A 96 -18.68 9.76 1.55
N SER A 97 -18.15 10.98 1.59
CA SER A 97 -18.86 12.15 2.07
C SER A 97 -18.31 13.43 1.45
N VAL A 98 -19.10 14.50 1.50
CA VAL A 98 -18.65 15.85 1.17
C VAL A 98 -18.59 16.65 2.45
N LEU A 99 -17.42 17.21 2.73
CA LEU A 99 -17.15 17.99 3.93
C LEU A 99 -16.93 19.46 3.56
N ASN A 100 -17.39 20.36 4.43
CA ASN A 100 -17.36 21.80 4.17
C ASN A 100 -16.20 22.51 4.87
N THR A 101 -15.57 21.88 5.86
CA THR A 101 -14.51 22.52 6.67
C THR A 101 -13.34 21.57 6.91
N ILE A 102 -12.16 22.16 7.01
CA ILE A 102 -10.93 21.45 7.35
C ILE A 102 -10.95 20.85 8.77
N ASP A 103 -11.68 21.49 9.69
CA ASP A 103 -11.83 21.01 11.06
C ASP A 103 -12.61 19.70 11.10
N THR A 104 -13.67 19.57 10.29
CA THR A 104 -14.42 18.31 10.16
C THR A 104 -13.54 17.20 9.58
N ILE A 105 -12.71 17.52 8.58
CA ILE A 105 -11.76 16.56 8.00
C ILE A 105 -10.76 16.10 9.05
N SER A 106 -10.16 17.03 9.79
CA SER A 106 -9.20 16.70 10.85
C SER A 106 -9.83 15.84 11.95
N PHE A 107 -11.07 16.13 12.32
CA PHE A 107 -11.83 15.34 13.29
C PHE A 107 -12.08 13.92 12.81
N VAL A 108 -12.54 13.77 11.56
CA VAL A 108 -12.81 12.45 10.97
C VAL A 108 -11.52 11.64 10.83
N LEU A 109 -10.43 12.24 10.33
CA LEU A 109 -9.12 11.58 10.21
C LEU A 109 -8.62 11.04 11.56
N ARG A 110 -8.81 11.80 12.65
CA ARG A 110 -8.45 11.36 14.01
C ARG A 110 -9.33 10.24 14.51
N LEU A 111 -10.64 10.27 14.22
CA LEU A 111 -11.56 9.21 14.61
C LEU A 111 -11.24 7.87 13.95
N ILE A 112 -10.85 7.89 12.67
CA ILE A 112 -10.52 6.69 11.91
C ILE A 112 -9.05 6.30 11.99
N ASN A 113 -8.24 7.03 12.78
CA ASN A 113 -6.80 6.81 12.95
C ASN A 113 -6.02 6.67 11.62
N SER A 114 -6.42 7.40 10.57
CA SER A 114 -5.82 7.24 9.23
C SER A 114 -4.69 8.23 9.01
N PHE A 115 -3.49 7.69 8.75
CA PHE A 115 -2.29 8.46 8.35
C PHE A 115 -1.94 8.31 6.87
N ASN A 116 -2.69 7.46 6.14
CA ASN A 116 -2.45 7.14 4.74
C ASN A 116 -3.44 7.91 3.85
N ILE A 117 -3.08 9.15 3.54
CA ILE A 117 -3.88 10.04 2.69
C ILE A 117 -3.38 9.96 1.25
N VAL A 118 -4.24 9.55 0.34
CA VAL A 118 -4.09 9.70 -1.10
C VAL A 118 -4.69 11.05 -1.49
N SER A 119 -3.85 11.94 -2.03
CA SER A 119 -4.27 13.25 -2.53
C SER A 119 -4.76 13.17 -3.98
#